data_AF-A0ABD5MTK4-F1
#
_entry.id   AF-A0ABD5MTK4-F1
#
_cell.length_a   1.000
_cell.length_b   1.000
_cell.length_c   1.000
_cell.angle_alpha   90.00
_cell.angle_beta   90.00
_cell.angle_gamma   90.00
#
_symmetry.space_group_name_H-M   'P 1'
#
loop_
_entity.id
_entity.type
_entity.pdbx_description
1 polymer ?
#
loop_
_entity_poly.entity_id
_entity_poly.type
_entity_poly.pdbx_seq_one_letter_code
_entity_poly.pdbx_strand_id
1 'polypeptide(L)'
;MTPFVPSNDMYVQVELILLVIVPVSALIGGLVGGYLLAPIFLFIHKKIFGLKLFYWIQDRPRSQTFRTMIRGYFPALLAININSIILFSAPWILELILNEEFLERALTDGVYSNLYIPGFLVLLMFTISLGTLIFSPTWFLNDAGIMYSNKEKVEGTPQLVEARAVGGRFTDFLRGYAGIGVAFSYLQFLLVYMNELMGPILANPINLIAFLVFFFGLPIFLLIAVIPSLIILDITKEHRIRFVRNFAEKMGISDFVKISLEKIKRS
;
A
#
# COMPACT_ATOMS: atom_id res chain seq x y z
N MET A 1 7.14 16.84 19.08
CA MET A 1 6.05 16.85 18.08
C MET A 1 4.97 15.83 18.45
N THR A 2 5.31 14.54 18.64
CA THR A 2 4.38 13.49 19.11
C THR A 2 4.83 12.87 20.43
N PRO A 3 3.91 12.40 21.30
CA PRO A 3 4.27 11.60 22.48
C PRO A 3 4.80 10.20 22.14
N PHE A 4 4.63 9.72 20.90
CA PHE A 4 5.03 8.36 20.52
C PHE A 4 6.53 8.19 20.25
N VAL A 5 7.28 9.28 20.13
CA VAL A 5 8.71 9.25 19.84
C VAL A 5 9.48 9.91 21.00
N PRO A 6 10.40 9.20 21.67
CA PRO A 6 11.08 9.70 22.87
C PRO A 6 12.23 10.67 22.52
N SER A 7 11.90 11.79 21.89
CA SER A 7 12.83 12.89 21.60
C SER A 7 12.10 14.21 21.70
N ASN A 8 12.74 15.26 22.22
CA ASN A 8 12.17 16.61 22.20
C ASN A 8 12.51 17.37 20.91
N ASP A 9 13.46 16.88 20.12
CA ASP A 9 13.87 17.48 18.85
C ASP A 9 12.98 16.99 17.69
N MET A 10 12.33 17.94 17.02
CA MET A 10 11.42 17.66 15.90
C MET A 10 12.12 16.98 14.72
N TYR A 11 13.34 17.37 14.37
CA TYR A 11 14.08 16.78 13.25
C TYR A 11 14.43 15.33 13.54
N VAL A 12 14.88 15.05 14.77
CA VAL A 12 15.14 13.68 15.23
C VAL A 12 13.85 12.86 15.21
N GLN A 13 12.72 13.43 15.63
CA GLN A 13 11.43 12.72 15.55
C GLN A 13 11.07 12.37 14.10
N VAL A 14 11.19 13.32 13.16
CA VAL A 14 10.88 13.09 11.74
C VAL A 14 11.81 12.02 11.14
N GLU A 15 13.10 12.07 11.44
CA GLU A 15 14.07 11.08 10.99
C GLU A 15 13.74 9.68 11.50
N LEU A 16 13.46 9.53 12.80
CA LEU A 16 13.05 8.26 13.39
C LEU A 16 11.75 7.72 12.78
N ILE A 17 10.78 8.61 12.53
CA ILE A 17 9.52 8.24 11.87
C ILE A 17 9.80 7.67 10.48
N LEU A 18 10.55 8.39 9.64
CA LEU A 18 10.72 8.01 8.24
C LEU A 18 11.69 6.83 8.05
N LEU A 19 12.80 6.79 8.81
CA LEU A 19 13.85 5.80 8.60
C LEU A 19 13.65 4.50 9.39
N VAL A 20 12.90 4.55 10.49
CA VAL A 20 12.70 3.39 11.37
C VAL A 20 11.25 2.99 11.44
N ILE A 21 10.38 3.90 11.91
CA ILE A 21 9.00 3.54 12.22
C ILE A 21 8.22 3.17 10.96
N VAL A 22 8.28 3.98 9.90
CA VAL A 22 7.60 3.71 8.63
C VAL A 22 7.98 2.35 8.05
N PRO A 23 9.28 1.98 7.89
CA PRO A 23 9.64 0.65 7.43
C PRO A 23 9.17 -0.47 8.37
N VAL A 24 9.27 -0.30 9.69
CA VAL A 24 8.80 -1.31 10.66
C VAL A 24 7.28 -1.49 10.57
N SER A 25 6.53 -0.39 10.54
CA SER A 25 5.07 -0.39 10.37
C SER A 25 4.65 -1.04 9.05
N ALA A 26 5.35 -0.73 7.96
CA ALA A 26 5.12 -1.35 6.65
C ALA A 26 5.41 -2.86 6.67
N LEU A 27 6.43 -3.30 7.43
CA LEU A 27 6.73 -4.72 7.61
C LEU A 27 5.63 -5.42 8.40
N ILE A 28 5.20 -4.83 9.51
CA ILE A 28 4.12 -5.36 10.36
C ILE A 28 2.84 -5.48 9.53
N GLY A 29 2.41 -4.41 8.87
CA GLY A 29 1.25 -4.43 7.99
C GLY A 29 1.38 -5.48 6.89
N GLY A 30 2.56 -5.56 6.25
CA GLY A 30 2.84 -6.53 5.20
C GLY A 30 2.79 -8.00 5.65
N LEU A 31 3.28 -8.32 6.85
CA LEU A 31 3.24 -9.66 7.41
C LEU A 31 1.83 -10.01 7.90
N VAL A 32 1.24 -9.15 8.74
CA VAL A 32 -0.09 -9.37 9.32
C VAL A 32 -1.13 -9.48 8.21
N GLY A 33 -1.15 -8.54 7.28
CA GLY A 33 -2.08 -8.56 6.15
C GLY A 33 -1.89 -9.81 5.30
N GLY A 34 -0.66 -10.15 4.92
CA GLY A 34 -0.39 -11.29 4.08
C GLY A 34 -0.78 -12.63 4.72
N TYR A 35 -0.42 -12.87 5.98
CA TYR A 35 -0.76 -14.13 6.66
C TYR A 35 -2.25 -14.22 7.02
N LEU A 36 -2.87 -13.12 7.44
CA LEU A 36 -4.26 -13.12 7.88
C LEU A 36 -5.24 -13.05 6.71
N LEU A 37 -5.01 -12.14 5.77
CA LEU A 37 -5.99 -11.81 4.73
C LEU A 37 -5.74 -12.55 3.41
N ALA A 38 -4.55 -13.09 3.10
CA ALA A 38 -4.39 -13.89 1.88
C ALA A 38 -5.29 -15.12 1.83
N PRO A 39 -5.44 -15.90 2.92
CA PRO A 39 -6.41 -17.00 2.98
C PRO A 39 -7.85 -16.52 2.75
N ILE A 40 -8.21 -15.38 3.35
CA ILE A 40 -9.55 -14.78 3.23
C ILE A 40 -9.81 -14.35 1.79
N PHE A 41 -8.84 -13.69 1.14
CA PHE A 41 -8.95 -13.24 -0.25
C PHE A 41 -9.13 -14.44 -1.19
N LEU A 42 -8.35 -15.51 -0.99
CA LEU A 42 -8.49 -16.73 -1.76
C LEU A 42 -9.86 -17.36 -1.56
N PHE A 43 -10.32 -17.44 -0.30
CA PHE A 43 -11.64 -17.94 0.06
C PHE A 43 -12.76 -17.15 -0.61
N ILE A 44 -12.74 -15.82 -0.50
CA ILE A 44 -13.71 -14.92 -1.13
C ILE A 44 -13.70 -15.11 -2.65
N HIS A 45 -12.52 -15.14 -3.27
CA HIS A 45 -12.43 -15.32 -4.72
C HIS A 45 -13.00 -16.66 -5.18
N LYS A 46 -12.63 -17.76 -4.51
CA LYS A 46 -13.14 -19.10 -4.86
C LYS A 46 -14.64 -19.20 -4.61
N LYS A 47 -15.15 -18.66 -3.51
CA LYS A 47 -16.57 -18.72 -3.16
C LYS A 47 -17.45 -17.89 -4.08
N ILE A 48 -17.02 -16.68 -4.45
CA ILE A 48 -17.83 -15.76 -5.27
C ILE A 48 -17.69 -16.08 -6.76
N PHE A 49 -16.47 -16.35 -7.24
CA PHE A 49 -16.20 -16.49 -8.68
C PHE A 49 -15.95 -17.93 -9.13
N GLY A 50 -15.69 -18.87 -8.20
CA GLY A 50 -15.09 -20.16 -8.53
C GLY A 50 -15.99 -21.25 -9.11
N LEU A 51 -17.31 -21.05 -9.18
CA LEU A 51 -18.25 -22.10 -9.63
C LEU A 51 -18.03 -22.60 -11.07
N LYS A 52 -17.29 -21.87 -11.91
CA LYS A 52 -16.94 -22.25 -13.29
C LYS A 52 -15.49 -21.86 -13.66
N LEU A 53 -14.60 -21.84 -12.66
CA LEU A 53 -13.21 -21.50 -12.86
C LEU A 53 -12.34 -22.68 -12.46
N PHE A 54 -11.41 -23.02 -13.34
CA PHE A 54 -10.36 -23.98 -13.06
C PHE A 54 -9.22 -23.26 -12.31
N TYR A 55 -8.76 -23.83 -11.19
CA TYR A 55 -7.69 -23.25 -10.36
C TYR A 55 -6.48 -24.17 -10.31
N TRP A 56 -5.28 -23.60 -10.34
CA TRP A 56 -4.03 -24.36 -10.24
C TRP A 56 -2.91 -23.52 -9.61
N ILE A 57 -1.81 -24.19 -9.28
CA ILE A 57 -0.57 -23.60 -8.80
C ILE A 57 0.43 -23.58 -9.96
N GLN A 58 0.96 -22.39 -10.27
CA GLN A 58 2.04 -22.21 -11.24
C GLN A 58 3.34 -21.90 -10.49
N ASP A 59 4.37 -22.72 -10.70
CA ASP A 59 5.70 -22.37 -10.21
C ASP A 59 6.24 -21.17 -10.99
N ARG A 60 6.57 -20.12 -10.23
CA ARG A 60 7.16 -18.90 -10.77
C ARG A 60 8.65 -18.88 -10.46
N PRO A 61 9.52 -18.61 -11.45
CA PRO A 61 10.91 -18.36 -11.16
C PRO A 61 11.03 -17.14 -10.23
N ARG A 62 12.07 -17.11 -9.39
CA ARG A 62 12.31 -15.97 -8.50
C ARG A 62 12.31 -14.68 -9.33
N SER A 63 11.44 -13.74 -8.97
CA SER A 63 11.34 -12.44 -9.63
C SER A 63 12.62 -11.62 -9.42
N GLN A 64 12.96 -10.78 -10.39
CA GLN A 64 14.00 -9.76 -10.23
C GLN A 64 13.65 -8.82 -9.08
N THR A 65 14.63 -8.52 -8.21
CA THR A 65 14.53 -7.67 -7.01
C THR A 65 13.90 -6.29 -7.29
N PHE A 66 14.19 -5.69 -8.45
CA PHE A 66 13.67 -4.37 -8.81
C PHE A 66 12.14 -4.34 -8.97
N ARG A 67 11.52 -5.41 -9.49
CA ARG A 67 10.05 -5.49 -9.59
C ARG A 67 9.37 -5.60 -8.22
N THR A 68 10.09 -6.10 -7.22
CA THR A 68 9.59 -6.18 -5.84
C THR A 68 9.51 -4.80 -5.20
N MET A 69 10.40 -3.87 -5.53
CA MET A 69 10.39 -2.50 -4.99
C MET A 69 9.14 -1.71 -5.40
N ILE A 70 8.68 -1.84 -6.65
CA ILE A 70 7.45 -1.19 -7.14
C ILE A 70 6.20 -1.64 -6.37
N ARG A 71 6.25 -2.78 -5.65
CA ARG A 71 5.13 -3.22 -4.81
C ARG A 71 4.81 -2.25 -3.70
N GLY A 72 5.78 -1.46 -3.21
CA GLY A 72 5.57 -0.45 -2.16
C GLY A 72 4.84 0.80 -2.62
N TYR A 73 4.80 1.07 -3.94
CA TYR A 73 4.26 2.33 -4.48
C TYR A 73 2.77 2.52 -4.17
N PHE A 74 1.93 1.57 -4.57
CA PHE A 74 0.48 1.68 -4.34
C PHE A 74 0.05 1.64 -2.86
N PRO A 75 0.67 0.82 -1.98
CA PRO A 75 0.47 0.93 -0.54
C PRO A 75 0.83 2.30 0.02
N ALA A 76 1.95 2.89 -0.42
CA ALA A 76 2.36 4.22 0.02
C ALA A 76 1.34 5.28 -0.42
N LEU A 77 0.87 5.20 -1.67
CA LEU A 77 -0.22 6.06 -2.14
C LEU A 77 -1.48 5.87 -1.27
N LEU A 78 -1.94 4.63 -1.07
CA LEU A 78 -3.10 4.35 -0.24
C LEU A 78 -2.93 4.89 1.21
N ALA A 79 -1.74 4.78 1.78
CA ALA A 79 -1.42 5.32 3.09
C ALA A 79 -1.56 6.84 3.14
N ILE A 80 -1.13 7.55 2.09
CA ILE A 80 -1.32 8.99 1.95
C ILE A 80 -2.82 9.32 1.88
N ASN A 81 -3.59 8.61 1.04
CA ASN A 81 -5.04 8.83 0.91
C ASN A 81 -5.77 8.62 2.24
N ILE A 82 -5.52 7.50 2.94
CA ILE A 82 -6.12 7.24 4.26
C ILE A 82 -5.72 8.34 5.24
N ASN A 83 -4.45 8.75 5.25
CA ASN A 83 -3.96 9.80 6.14
C ASN A 83 -4.68 11.13 5.90
N SER A 84 -4.79 11.56 4.64
CA SER A 84 -5.55 12.76 4.27
C SER A 84 -7.01 12.67 4.71
N ILE A 85 -7.68 11.54 4.47
CA ILE A 85 -9.09 11.37 4.89
C ILE A 85 -9.22 11.52 6.41
N ILE A 86 -8.34 10.86 7.17
CA ILE A 86 -8.33 10.90 8.64
C ILE A 86 -8.13 12.34 9.14
N LEU A 87 -7.11 13.04 8.64
CA LEU A 87 -6.81 14.41 9.06
C LEU A 87 -7.95 15.39 8.79
N PHE A 88 -8.58 15.29 7.62
CA PHE A 88 -9.63 16.23 7.24
C PHE A 88 -11.01 15.89 7.80
N SER A 89 -11.28 14.60 8.05
CA SER A 89 -12.60 14.17 8.51
C SER A 89 -12.69 14.05 10.03
N ALA A 90 -11.55 13.96 10.73
CA ALA A 90 -11.49 13.78 12.17
C ALA A 90 -10.42 14.66 12.83
N PRO A 91 -10.64 15.99 12.95
CA PRO A 91 -9.67 16.93 13.50
C PRO A 91 -9.20 16.60 14.93
N TRP A 92 -10.06 16.00 15.75
CA TRP A 92 -9.75 15.53 17.12
C TRP A 92 -8.58 14.53 17.16
N ILE A 93 -8.25 13.89 16.05
CA ILE A 93 -7.10 12.97 15.99
C ILE A 93 -5.78 13.74 16.18
N LEU A 94 -5.71 15.01 15.79
CA LEU A 94 -4.52 15.84 16.04
C LEU A 94 -4.23 15.97 17.54
N GLU A 95 -5.27 16.10 18.37
CA GLU A 95 -5.16 16.17 19.83
C GLU A 95 -4.65 14.87 20.44
N LEU A 96 -4.88 13.72 19.78
CA LEU A 96 -4.39 12.43 20.25
C LEU A 96 -2.96 12.11 19.84
N ILE A 97 -2.53 12.59 18.66
CA ILE A 97 -1.26 12.19 18.06
C ILE A 97 -0.14 13.20 18.28
N LEU A 98 -0.49 14.46 18.55
CA LEU A 98 0.45 15.54 18.84
C LEU A 98 0.56 15.78 20.34
N ASN A 99 1.72 16.24 20.78
CA ASN A 99 1.92 16.63 22.18
C ASN A 99 1.16 17.93 22.50
N GLU A 100 0.56 18.03 23.68
CA GLU A 100 -0.15 19.22 24.17
C GLU A 100 0.69 20.50 24.08
N GLU A 101 1.97 20.47 24.46
CA GLU A 101 2.87 21.64 24.37
C GLU A 101 3.05 22.10 22.92
N PHE A 102 3.08 21.16 21.98
CA PHE A 102 3.21 21.46 20.56
C PHE A 102 1.91 22.05 20.01
N LEU A 103 0.76 21.51 20.45
CA LEU A 103 -0.55 22.02 20.10
C LEU A 103 -0.69 23.45 20.60
N GLU A 104 -0.52 23.70 21.90
CA GLU A 104 -0.65 25.02 22.53
C GLU A 104 0.22 26.08 21.85
N ARG A 105 1.46 25.74 21.51
CA ARG A 105 2.36 26.64 20.79
C ARG A 105 1.82 27.02 19.41
N ALA A 106 1.31 26.05 18.65
CA ALA A 106 0.73 26.33 17.33
C ALA A 106 -0.56 27.15 17.41
N LEU A 107 -1.38 26.95 18.46
CA LEU A 107 -2.57 27.76 18.73
C LEU A 107 -2.18 29.22 19.06
N THR A 108 -1.16 29.39 19.91
CA THR A 108 -0.67 30.70 20.38
C THR A 108 -0.03 31.50 19.25
N ASP A 109 0.73 30.85 18.38
CA ASP A 109 1.37 31.48 17.21
C ASP A 109 0.35 31.79 16.09
N GLY A 110 -0.91 31.36 16.22
CA GLY A 110 -1.98 31.60 15.25
C GLY A 110 -1.80 30.83 13.94
N VAL A 111 -0.95 29.80 13.91
CA VAL A 111 -0.62 29.05 12.69
C VAL A 111 -1.12 27.60 12.79
N TYR A 112 -2.43 27.42 12.94
CA TYR A 112 -3.09 26.12 12.97
C TYR A 112 -2.71 25.22 11.78
N SER A 113 -2.49 25.82 10.63
CA SER A 113 -2.15 25.11 9.41
C SER A 113 -0.75 24.46 9.45
N ASN A 114 0.12 24.89 10.38
CA ASN A 114 1.38 24.21 10.67
C ASN A 114 1.21 22.89 11.45
N LEU A 115 0.00 22.56 11.93
CA LEU A 115 -0.26 21.29 12.62
C LEU A 115 -0.50 20.12 11.65
N TYR A 116 -0.97 20.39 10.43
CA TYR A 116 -1.31 19.33 9.47
C TYR A 116 -0.09 18.57 8.95
N ILE A 117 1.04 19.23 8.72
CA ILE A 117 2.28 18.54 8.28
C ILE A 117 2.82 17.60 9.39
N PRO A 118 3.04 18.07 10.62
CA PRO A 118 3.33 17.22 11.78
C PRO A 118 2.34 16.08 11.97
N GLY A 119 1.04 16.38 11.98
CA GLY A 119 -0.01 15.39 12.16
C GLY A 119 0.02 14.33 11.05
N PHE A 120 0.25 14.75 9.81
CA PHE A 120 0.42 13.86 8.67
C PHE A 120 1.63 12.94 8.84
N LEU A 121 2.79 13.47 9.22
CA LEU A 121 4.00 12.67 9.44
C LEU A 121 3.81 11.64 10.55
N VAL A 122 3.16 12.02 11.65
CA VAL A 122 2.89 11.10 12.76
C VAL A 122 1.88 10.03 12.35
N LEU A 123 0.80 10.39 11.63
CA LEU A 123 -0.18 9.42 11.15
C LEU A 123 0.39 8.43 10.14
N LEU A 124 1.42 8.82 9.36
CA LEU A 124 2.09 7.91 8.43
C LEU A 124 2.63 6.66 9.14
N MET A 125 2.99 6.75 10.43
CA MET A 125 3.41 5.59 11.24
C MET A 125 2.34 4.48 11.24
N PHE A 126 1.06 4.85 11.19
CA PHE A 126 -0.06 3.92 11.24
C PHE A 126 -0.61 3.63 9.84
N THR A 127 -0.80 4.67 9.02
CA THR A 127 -1.46 4.50 7.72
C THR A 127 -0.62 3.71 6.73
N ILE A 128 0.71 3.71 6.82
CA ILE A 128 1.55 2.85 5.99
C ILE A 128 1.39 1.37 6.33
N SER A 129 1.18 1.05 7.61
CA SER A 129 0.84 -0.31 8.04
C SER A 129 -0.51 -0.73 7.46
N LEU A 130 -1.52 0.13 7.51
CA LEU A 130 -2.83 -0.15 6.90
C LEU A 130 -2.75 -0.33 5.38
N GLY A 131 -2.01 0.55 4.69
CA GLY A 131 -1.82 0.46 3.25
C GLY A 131 -1.14 -0.86 2.85
N THR A 132 -0.08 -1.24 3.54
CA THR A 132 0.63 -2.52 3.29
C THR A 132 -0.17 -3.74 3.73
N LEU A 133 -0.98 -3.63 4.79
CA LEU A 133 -1.91 -4.66 5.24
C LEU A 133 -2.95 -5.01 4.18
N ILE A 134 -3.48 -4.02 3.47
CA ILE A 134 -4.50 -4.23 2.43
C ILE A 134 -3.88 -4.85 1.16
N PHE A 135 -2.66 -4.45 0.79
CA PHE A 135 -2.01 -4.91 -0.45
C PHE A 135 -1.24 -6.21 -0.32
N SER A 136 -0.64 -6.49 0.83
CA SER A 136 0.17 -7.70 1.06
C SER A 136 -0.51 -9.05 0.77
N PRO A 137 -1.83 -9.24 0.94
CA PRO A 137 -2.51 -10.49 0.58
C PRO A 137 -2.34 -10.81 -0.90
N THR A 138 -2.40 -9.78 -1.73
CA THR A 138 -2.25 -9.90 -3.17
C THR A 138 -0.83 -10.32 -3.54
N TRP A 139 0.18 -9.83 -2.82
CA TRP A 139 1.58 -10.22 -3.03
C TRP A 139 1.79 -11.68 -2.65
N PHE A 140 1.26 -12.12 -1.51
CA PHE A 140 1.35 -13.49 -1.05
C PHE A 140 0.70 -14.46 -2.04
N LEU A 141 -0.50 -14.15 -2.53
CA LEU A 141 -1.19 -14.97 -3.54
C LEU A 141 -0.45 -14.99 -4.89
N ASN A 142 0.11 -13.85 -5.31
CA ASN A 142 0.89 -13.75 -6.55
C ASN A 142 2.23 -14.48 -6.47
N ASP A 143 2.89 -14.42 -5.31
CA ASP A 143 4.16 -15.10 -5.06
C ASP A 143 3.95 -16.62 -4.98
N ALA A 144 2.84 -17.06 -4.36
CA ALA A 144 2.47 -18.48 -4.30
C ALA A 144 2.10 -19.09 -5.67
N GLY A 145 1.81 -18.23 -6.66
CA GLY A 145 1.47 -18.66 -8.01
C GLY A 145 0.06 -19.21 -8.14
N ILE A 146 -0.88 -18.74 -7.32
CA ILE A 146 -2.28 -19.19 -7.40
C ILE A 146 -2.95 -18.56 -8.62
N MET A 147 -3.32 -19.40 -9.58
CA MET A 147 -3.88 -19.02 -10.87
C MET A 147 -5.31 -19.55 -11.02
N TYR A 148 -6.08 -18.90 -11.89
CA TYR A 148 -7.39 -19.37 -12.31
C TYR A 148 -7.59 -19.15 -13.82
N SER A 149 -8.49 -19.94 -14.41
CA SER A 149 -8.91 -19.80 -15.81
C SER A 149 -10.41 -19.93 -15.94
N ASN A 150 -10.97 -19.16 -16.88
CA ASN A 150 -12.37 -19.24 -17.28
C ASN A 150 -12.63 -20.30 -18.38
N LYS A 151 -11.66 -21.16 -18.71
CA LYS A 151 -11.77 -22.14 -19.82
C LYS A 151 -13.10 -22.91 -19.80
N GLU A 152 -13.48 -23.46 -18.65
CA GLU A 152 -14.75 -24.20 -18.46
C GLU A 152 -16.00 -23.32 -18.62
N LYS A 153 -15.89 -22.02 -18.32
CA LYS A 153 -16.99 -21.07 -18.46
C LYS A 153 -17.22 -20.62 -19.90
N VAL A 154 -16.15 -20.52 -20.69
CA VAL A 154 -16.20 -19.98 -22.06
C VAL A 154 -16.23 -21.06 -23.13
N GLU A 155 -16.20 -22.33 -22.75
CA GLU A 155 -16.33 -23.45 -23.68
C GLU A 155 -17.62 -23.33 -24.50
N GLY A 156 -17.50 -23.38 -25.83
CA GLY A 156 -18.62 -23.19 -26.75
C GLY A 156 -19.09 -21.74 -26.93
N THR A 157 -18.39 -20.76 -26.36
CA THR A 157 -18.69 -19.33 -26.56
C THR A 157 -17.57 -18.64 -27.35
N PRO A 158 -17.83 -17.51 -28.04
CA PRO A 158 -16.78 -16.73 -28.71
C PRO A 158 -15.88 -15.96 -27.73
N GLN A 159 -16.05 -16.12 -26.42
CA GLN A 159 -15.25 -15.44 -25.42
C GLN A 159 -13.86 -16.06 -25.31
N LEU A 160 -12.86 -15.22 -25.07
CA LEU A 160 -11.47 -15.66 -24.95
C LEU A 160 -11.23 -16.42 -23.64
N VAL A 161 -10.44 -17.49 -23.73
CA VAL A 161 -9.88 -18.16 -22.56
C VAL A 161 -8.81 -17.25 -21.96
N GLU A 162 -9.00 -16.89 -20.70
CA GLU A 162 -8.07 -16.11 -19.92
C GLU A 162 -7.50 -16.96 -18.79
N ALA A 163 -6.21 -16.78 -18.53
CA ALA A 163 -5.52 -17.31 -17.36
C ALA A 163 -4.95 -16.13 -16.58
N ARG A 164 -5.37 -15.96 -15.32
CA ARG A 164 -4.94 -14.83 -14.48
C ARG A 164 -4.55 -15.32 -13.09
N ALA A 165 -3.68 -14.56 -12.43
CA ALA A 165 -3.37 -14.78 -11.02
C ALA A 165 -4.49 -14.26 -10.14
N VAL A 166 -4.88 -15.02 -9.11
CA VAL A 166 -5.90 -14.58 -8.14
C VAL A 166 -5.45 -13.29 -7.46
N GLY A 167 -4.19 -13.26 -6.99
CA GLY A 167 -3.59 -12.05 -6.43
C GLY A 167 -3.54 -10.89 -7.44
N GLY A 168 -3.35 -11.18 -8.72
CA GLY A 168 -3.31 -10.19 -9.80
C GLY A 168 -4.63 -9.45 -9.94
N ARG A 169 -5.75 -10.18 -9.93
CA ARG A 169 -7.09 -9.58 -9.98
C ARG A 169 -7.35 -8.61 -8.83
N PHE A 170 -7.02 -9.00 -7.60
CA PHE A 170 -7.15 -8.11 -6.45
C PHE A 170 -6.16 -6.94 -6.52
N THR A 171 -4.96 -7.17 -7.03
CA THR A 171 -3.97 -6.10 -7.25
C THR A 171 -4.53 -5.03 -8.18
N ASP A 172 -5.13 -5.42 -9.30
CA ASP A 172 -5.69 -4.48 -10.27
C ASP A 172 -6.83 -3.66 -9.67
N PHE A 173 -7.72 -4.29 -8.90
CA PHE A 173 -8.80 -3.62 -8.17
C PHE A 173 -8.25 -2.60 -7.16
N LEU A 174 -7.31 -3.02 -6.30
CA LEU A 174 -6.72 -2.16 -5.28
C LEU A 174 -5.91 -1.01 -5.89
N ARG A 175 -5.21 -1.25 -7.01
CA ARG A 175 -4.49 -0.20 -7.75
C ARG A 175 -5.43 0.83 -8.34
N GLY A 176 -6.57 0.41 -8.88
CA GLY A 176 -7.61 1.33 -9.37
C GLY A 176 -8.13 2.24 -8.26
N TYR A 177 -8.45 1.66 -7.10
CA TYR A 177 -8.88 2.42 -5.93
C TYR A 177 -7.79 3.37 -5.41
N ALA A 178 -6.58 2.85 -5.17
CA ALA A 178 -5.47 3.64 -4.66
C ALA A 178 -5.10 4.77 -5.63
N GLY A 179 -5.08 4.52 -6.95
CA GLY A 179 -4.77 5.56 -7.94
C GLY A 179 -5.77 6.71 -7.93
N ILE A 180 -7.07 6.38 -8.05
CA ILE A 180 -8.13 7.39 -8.12
C ILE A 180 -8.32 8.10 -6.78
N GLY A 181 -8.39 7.33 -5.68
CA GLY A 181 -8.60 7.88 -4.34
C GLY A 181 -7.47 8.82 -3.93
N VAL A 182 -6.23 8.48 -4.30
CA VAL A 182 -5.07 9.31 -3.99
C VAL A 182 -5.10 10.59 -4.79
N ALA A 183 -5.44 10.57 -6.07
CA ALA A 183 -5.62 11.80 -6.85
C ALA A 183 -6.66 12.74 -6.20
N PHE A 184 -7.79 12.19 -5.71
CA PHE A 184 -8.80 12.98 -5.01
C PHE A 184 -8.31 13.53 -3.67
N SER A 185 -7.68 12.71 -2.83
CA SER A 185 -7.12 13.18 -1.55
C SER A 185 -6.00 14.19 -1.74
N TYR A 186 -5.17 14.03 -2.78
CA TYR A 186 -4.15 14.99 -3.16
C TYR A 186 -4.75 16.32 -3.55
N LEU A 187 -5.79 16.32 -4.38
CA LEU A 187 -6.49 17.53 -4.76
C LEU A 187 -7.13 18.22 -3.56
N GLN A 188 -7.79 17.46 -2.69
CA GLN A 188 -8.41 18.02 -1.47
C GLN A 188 -7.35 18.60 -0.52
N PHE A 189 -6.25 17.88 -0.28
CA PHE A 189 -5.16 18.38 0.54
C PHE A 189 -4.59 19.66 -0.03
N LEU A 190 -4.34 19.71 -1.34
CA LEU A 190 -3.82 20.90 -2.01
C LEU A 190 -4.80 22.08 -1.90
N LEU A 191 -6.10 21.86 -2.05
CA LEU A 191 -7.12 22.91 -1.88
C LEU A 191 -7.19 23.43 -0.45
N VAL A 192 -7.18 22.55 0.56
CA VAL A 192 -7.18 22.95 1.98
C VAL A 192 -5.89 23.70 2.30
N TYR A 193 -4.75 23.16 1.90
CA TYR A 193 -3.45 23.79 2.08
C TYR A 193 -3.41 25.16 1.41
N MET A 194 -3.88 25.28 0.16
CA MET A 194 -3.95 26.57 -0.53
C MET A 194 -4.90 27.55 0.21
N ASN A 195 -6.08 27.13 0.62
CA ASN A 195 -7.03 28.04 1.26
C ASN A 195 -6.60 28.47 2.67
N GLU A 196 -5.88 27.63 3.43
CA GLU A 196 -5.51 27.89 4.82
C GLU A 196 -4.08 28.43 5.01
N LEU A 197 -3.20 28.31 4.01
CA LEU A 197 -1.79 28.74 4.10
C LEU A 197 -1.40 29.85 3.11
N MET A 198 -2.26 30.24 2.16
CA MET A 198 -1.91 31.19 1.09
C MET A 198 -1.72 32.66 1.49
N GLY A 199 -1.95 33.06 2.74
CA GLY A 199 -1.69 34.45 3.16
C GLY A 199 -0.19 34.81 3.13
N PRO A 200 0.67 34.16 3.95
CA PRO A 200 2.09 34.53 4.05
C PRO A 200 3.04 33.68 3.17
N ILE A 201 2.65 32.46 2.78
CA ILE A 201 3.57 31.48 2.17
C ILE A 201 3.79 31.70 0.67
N LEU A 202 2.78 32.15 -0.08
CA LEU A 202 2.93 32.52 -1.49
C LEU A 202 3.67 33.83 -1.73
N ALA A 203 3.82 34.67 -0.69
CA ALA A 203 4.66 35.85 -0.76
C ALA A 203 6.15 35.49 -0.92
N ASN A 204 6.55 34.26 -0.56
CA ASN A 204 7.91 33.78 -0.71
C ASN A 204 7.99 32.59 -1.71
N PRO A 205 8.56 32.80 -2.91
CA PRO A 205 8.74 31.75 -3.92
C PRO A 205 9.48 30.49 -3.40
N ILE A 206 10.36 30.63 -2.40
CA ILE A 206 11.13 29.52 -1.83
C ILE A 206 10.20 28.55 -1.08
N ASN A 207 9.22 29.06 -0.35
CA ASN A 207 8.29 28.21 0.41
C ASN A 207 7.35 27.44 -0.52
N LEU A 208 6.95 28.04 -1.66
CA LEU A 208 6.20 27.35 -2.69
C LEU A 208 7.00 26.21 -3.32
N ILE A 209 8.28 26.44 -3.65
CA ILE A 209 9.15 25.38 -4.19
C ILE A 209 9.34 24.26 -3.16
N ALA A 210 9.63 24.59 -1.92
CA ALA A 210 9.80 23.60 -0.84
C ALA A 210 8.52 22.77 -0.64
N PHE A 211 7.35 23.41 -0.68
CA PHE A 211 6.06 22.73 -0.62
C PHE A 211 5.88 21.77 -1.80
N LEU A 212 6.09 22.23 -3.03
CA LEU A 212 5.92 21.39 -4.22
C LEU A 212 6.89 20.19 -4.20
N VAL A 213 8.15 20.41 -3.81
CA VAL A 213 9.15 19.34 -3.67
C VAL A 213 8.75 18.34 -2.60
N PHE A 214 8.32 18.80 -1.42
CA PHE A 214 7.85 17.90 -0.37
C PHE A 214 6.61 17.13 -0.83
N PHE A 215 5.63 17.81 -1.43
CA PHE A 215 4.33 17.24 -1.75
C PHE A 215 4.38 16.23 -2.90
N PHE A 216 5.09 16.55 -3.99
CA PHE A 216 5.30 15.60 -5.10
C PHE A 216 6.42 14.60 -4.82
N GLY A 217 7.38 14.94 -3.97
CA GLY A 217 8.45 14.04 -3.54
C GLY A 217 7.98 13.00 -2.52
N LEU A 218 6.94 13.28 -1.74
CA LEU A 218 6.47 12.44 -0.65
C LEU A 218 6.18 10.98 -1.06
N PRO A 219 5.47 10.67 -2.17
CA PRO A 219 5.31 9.29 -2.63
C PRO A 219 6.64 8.57 -2.89
N ILE A 220 7.62 9.29 -3.42
CA ILE A 220 8.95 8.76 -3.72
C ILE A 220 9.72 8.52 -2.42
N PHE A 221 9.67 9.47 -1.48
CA PHE A 221 10.29 9.31 -0.15
C PHE A 221 9.68 8.15 0.63
N LEU A 222 8.36 8.00 0.62
CA LEU A 222 7.69 6.86 1.26
C LEU A 222 8.04 5.54 0.57
N LEU A 223 8.12 5.53 -0.76
CA LEU A 223 8.57 4.34 -1.49
C LEU A 223 9.97 3.92 -1.03
N ILE A 224 10.91 4.88 -0.93
CA ILE A 224 12.28 4.64 -0.45
C ILE A 224 12.27 4.15 1.00
N ALA A 225 11.50 4.81 1.87
CA ALA A 225 11.38 4.45 3.29
C ALA A 225 10.84 3.03 3.51
N VAL A 226 10.03 2.51 2.58
CA VAL A 226 9.44 1.16 2.64
C VAL A 226 10.37 0.09 2.04
N ILE A 227 11.44 0.45 1.32
CA ILE A 227 12.37 -0.54 0.74
C ILE A 227 12.90 -1.57 1.78
N PRO A 228 13.35 -1.17 2.98
CA PRO A 228 13.84 -2.13 3.98
C PRO A 228 12.80 -3.21 4.33
N SER A 229 11.53 -2.81 4.45
CA SER A 229 10.44 -3.75 4.76
C SER A 229 10.19 -4.73 3.61
N LEU A 230 10.27 -4.25 2.35
CA LEU A 230 10.13 -5.09 1.17
C LEU A 230 11.27 -6.09 1.03
N ILE A 231 12.50 -5.71 1.40
CA ILE A 231 13.65 -6.64 1.43
C ILE A 231 13.40 -7.77 2.42
N ILE A 232 12.95 -7.45 3.64
CA ILE A 232 12.64 -8.47 4.66
C ILE A 232 11.49 -9.37 4.22
N LEU A 233 10.46 -8.80 3.58
CA LEU A 233 9.38 -9.59 2.97
C LEU A 233 9.92 -10.54 1.90
N ASP A 234 10.86 -10.11 1.05
CA ASP A 234 11.45 -10.97 0.02
C ASP A 234 12.31 -12.10 0.63
N ILE A 235 13.03 -11.84 1.73
CA ILE A 235 13.76 -12.87 2.49
C ILE A 235 12.79 -13.95 3.01
N THR A 236 11.63 -13.56 3.51
CA THR A 236 10.63 -14.50 4.05
C THR A 236 9.75 -15.16 2.98
N LYS A 237 10.02 -14.92 1.69
CA LYS A 237 9.15 -15.33 0.57
C LYS A 237 8.85 -16.83 0.52
N GLU A 238 9.83 -17.69 0.73
CA GLU A 238 9.63 -19.15 0.64
C GLU A 238 8.64 -19.65 1.71
N HIS A 239 8.75 -19.12 2.92
CA HIS A 239 7.83 -19.45 4.01
C HIS A 239 6.40 -18.99 3.70
N ARG A 240 6.25 -17.77 3.19
CA ARG A 240 4.97 -17.19 2.76
C ARG A 240 4.32 -17.99 1.64
N ILE A 241 5.09 -18.41 0.64
CA ILE A 241 4.62 -19.26 -0.47
C ILE A 241 4.08 -20.59 0.06
N ARG A 242 4.85 -21.26 0.93
CA ARG A 242 4.44 -22.54 1.53
C ARG A 242 3.14 -22.39 2.32
N PHE A 243 3.02 -21.34 3.13
CA PHE A 243 1.81 -21.06 3.89
C PHE A 243 0.57 -20.94 2.99
N VAL A 244 0.64 -20.11 1.94
CA VAL A 244 -0.50 -19.90 1.02
C VAL A 244 -0.83 -21.18 0.25
N ARG A 245 0.18 -21.92 -0.23
CA ARG A 245 -0.04 -23.19 -0.95
C ARG A 245 -0.71 -24.24 -0.07
N ASN A 246 -0.25 -24.41 1.17
CA ASN A 246 -0.91 -25.30 2.13
C ASN A 246 -2.37 -24.94 2.37
N PHE A 247 -2.71 -23.64 2.38
CA PHE A 247 -4.10 -23.20 2.49
C PHE A 247 -4.89 -23.45 1.21
N ALA A 248 -4.29 -23.21 0.04
CA ALA A 248 -4.90 -23.47 -1.26
C ALA A 248 -5.21 -24.97 -1.47
N GLU A 249 -4.30 -25.85 -1.05
CA GLU A 249 -4.48 -27.31 -1.06
C GLU A 249 -5.68 -27.73 -0.21
N LYS A 250 -5.83 -27.17 1.00
CA LYS A 250 -7.02 -27.39 1.86
C LYS A 250 -8.32 -26.93 1.20
N MET A 251 -8.25 -25.98 0.28
CA MET A 251 -9.39 -25.53 -0.50
C MET A 251 -9.62 -26.39 -1.76
N GLY A 252 -8.82 -27.42 -2.02
CA GLY A 252 -8.89 -28.23 -3.24
C GLY A 252 -8.26 -27.54 -4.46
N ILE A 253 -7.18 -26.79 -4.27
CA ILE A 253 -6.33 -26.25 -5.34
C ILE A 253 -4.97 -26.92 -5.19
N SER A 254 -4.79 -28.06 -5.85
CA SER A 254 -3.57 -28.89 -5.74
C SER A 254 -2.86 -29.11 -7.07
N ASP A 255 -3.49 -28.79 -8.19
CA ASP A 255 -2.94 -29.08 -9.50
C ASP A 255 -1.76 -28.16 -9.80
N PHE A 256 -0.62 -28.74 -10.19
CA PHE A 256 0.55 -27.99 -10.65
C PHE A 256 0.58 -27.98 -12.18
N VAL A 257 0.54 -26.79 -12.77
CA VAL A 257 0.52 -26.64 -14.24
C VAL A 257 1.69 -25.78 -14.71
N LYS A 258 2.46 -26.32 -15.65
CA LYS A 258 3.52 -25.61 -16.37
C LYS A 258 2.99 -25.17 -17.73
N ILE A 259 2.81 -23.87 -17.93
CA ILE A 259 2.35 -23.31 -19.21
C ILE A 259 3.57 -23.14 -20.13
N SER A 260 3.61 -23.87 -21.24
CA SER A 260 4.53 -23.64 -22.36
C SER A 260 3.76 -22.97 -23.51
N LEU A 261 4.18 -21.77 -23.91
CA LEU A 261 3.63 -21.11 -25.09
C LEU A 261 4.37 -21.62 -26.33
N GLU A 262 3.74 -22.48 -27.12
CA GLU A 262 4.24 -22.84 -28.44
C GLU A 262 3.89 -21.72 -29.43
N LYS A 263 4.90 -21.17 -30.11
CA LYS A 263 4.68 -20.24 -31.23
C LYS A 263 4.22 -21.04 -32.44
N ILE A 264 2.93 -20.93 -32.77
CA ILE A 264 2.42 -21.45 -34.04
C ILE A 264 2.92 -20.52 -35.16
N LYS A 265 3.88 -20.98 -35.97
CA LYS A 265 4.21 -20.33 -37.24
C LYS A 265 3.01 -20.55 -38.18
N ARG A 266 2.38 -19.46 -38.64
CA ARG A 266 1.46 -19.53 -39.78
C ARG A 266 2.29 -19.80 -41.04
N SER A 267 2.08 -20.98 -41.63
CA SER A 267 2.52 -21.34 -42.98
C SER A 267 1.63 -20.67 -44.02
#